data_AF-M0JRY1-F1
#
_entry.id   AF-M0JRY1-F1
#
_cell.length_a   1.000
_cell.length_b   1.000
_cell.length_c   1.000
_cell.angle_alpha   90.00
_cell.angle_beta   90.00
_cell.angle_gamma   90.00
#
_symmetry.space_group_name_H-M   'P 1'
#
loop_
_entity.id
_entity.type
_entity.pdbx_description
1 polymer ?
#
loop_
_entity_poly.entity_id
_entity_poly.type
_entity_poly.pdbx_seq_one_letter_code
_entity_poly.pdbx_strand_id
1 'polypeptide(L)'
;EDPYIKVQVKHQESKTGSSSLRDFIGTLGADQKGLFVSTGGYTGPAKEEVKRTDRRVTLIDRDRFIELLLTHYEEIEPEYTNLIPLKQVYVPTEEP
;
A
#
# COMPACT_ATOMS: atom_id res chain seq x y z
N GLU A 1 20.74 -3.39 13.54
CA GLU A 1 19.64 -4.18 12.97
C GLU A 1 18.89 -3.32 11.99
N ASP A 2 18.59 -3.88 10.82
CA ASP A 2 17.83 -3.19 9.77
C ASP A 2 16.33 -3.21 10.11
N PRO A 3 15.58 -2.16 9.74
CA PRO A 3 14.16 -2.10 10.07
C PRO A 3 13.40 -3.24 9.38
N TYR A 4 12.81 -4.14 10.17
CA TYR A 4 11.92 -5.17 9.66
C TYR A 4 10.55 -4.58 9.34
N ILE A 5 10.17 -4.63 8.05
CA ILE A 5 8.84 -4.27 7.59
C ILE A 5 7.99 -5.54 7.49
N LYS A 6 6.94 -5.63 8.30
CA LYS A 6 5.90 -6.65 8.13
C LYS A 6 4.83 -6.12 7.20
N VAL A 7 4.38 -6.95 6.27
CA VAL A 7 3.37 -6.58 5.29
C VAL A 7 2.14 -7.49 5.43
N GLN A 8 0.94 -6.91 5.44
CA GLN A 8 -0.30 -7.65 5.27
C GLN A 8 -1.06 -7.14 4.05
N VAL A 9 -1.45 -8.07 3.17
CA VAL A 9 -2.20 -7.78 1.95
C VAL A 9 -3.60 -8.37 2.06
N LYS A 10 -4.62 -7.56 1.75
CA LYS A 10 -6.01 -8.00 1.58
C LYS A 10 -6.52 -7.59 0.21
N HIS A 11 -6.73 -8.57 -0.66
CA HIS A 11 -7.40 -8.39 -1.94
C HIS A 11 -8.89 -8.75 -1.78
N GLN A 12 -9.73 -7.73 -1.62
CA GLN A 12 -11.18 -7.89 -1.39
C GLN A 12 -11.93 -6.64 -1.86
N GLU A 13 -13.23 -6.78 -2.16
CA GLU A 13 -14.07 -5.64 -2.55
C GLU A 13 -14.50 -4.79 -1.34
N SER A 14 -14.65 -5.40 -0.17
CA SER A 14 -15.11 -4.72 1.04
C SER A 14 -13.98 -3.91 1.69
N LYS A 15 -14.35 -2.80 2.35
CA LYS A 15 -13.40 -1.97 3.10
C LYS A 15 -12.85 -2.73 4.31
N THR A 16 -11.53 -2.64 4.51
CA THR A 16 -10.88 -3.16 5.72
C THR A 16 -11.29 -2.33 6.94
N GLY A 17 -11.80 -3.01 7.97
CA GLY A 17 -12.23 -2.41 9.24
C GLY A 17 -11.13 -2.40 10.32
N SER A 18 -11.37 -1.69 11.41
CA SER A 18 -10.38 -1.50 12.49
C SER A 18 -9.95 -2.80 13.17
N SER A 19 -10.79 -3.83 13.21
CA SER A 19 -10.42 -5.12 13.83
C SER A 19 -9.20 -5.72 13.15
N SER A 20 -9.23 -5.85 11.82
CA SER A 20 -8.10 -6.42 11.07
C SER A 20 -6.82 -5.60 11.21
N LEU A 21 -6.93 -4.28 11.35
CA LEU A 21 -5.75 -3.45 11.61
C LEU A 21 -5.19 -3.66 13.01
N ARG A 22 -6.04 -3.76 14.04
CA ARG A 22 -5.58 -4.07 15.40
C ARG A 22 -4.91 -5.44 15.48
N ASP A 23 -5.50 -6.43 14.82
CA ASP A 23 -4.93 -7.79 14.74
C ASP A 23 -3.52 -7.71 14.14
N PHE A 24 -3.36 -7.00 13.01
CA PHE A 24 -2.07 -6.78 12.37
C PHE A 24 -1.07 -6.03 13.26
N ILE A 25 -1.48 -4.90 13.83
CA ILE A 25 -0.66 -4.07 14.74
C ILE A 25 -0.18 -4.89 15.93
N GLY A 26 -1.04 -5.75 16.48
CA GLY A 26 -0.70 -6.65 17.59
C GLY A 26 0.41 -7.65 17.25
N THR A 27 0.64 -7.94 15.97
CA THR A 27 1.76 -8.80 15.53
C THR A 27 3.10 -8.06 15.39
N LEU A 28 3.13 -6.72 15.47
CA LEU A 28 4.34 -5.93 15.28
C LEU A 28 5.15 -5.82 16.58
N GLY A 29 6.39 -6.31 16.55
CA GLY A 29 7.36 -6.07 17.62
C GLY A 29 7.72 -4.58 17.76
N ALA A 30 8.33 -4.19 18.88
CA ALA A 30 8.57 -2.78 19.24
C ALA A 30 9.24 -1.97 18.12
N ASP A 31 10.28 -2.54 17.49
CA ASP A 31 11.07 -1.86 16.44
C ASP A 31 10.60 -2.20 15.01
N GLN A 32 9.49 -2.93 14.87
CA GLN A 32 8.95 -3.30 13.56
C GLN A 32 8.00 -2.23 13.02
N LYS A 33 8.10 -2.01 11.71
CA LYS A 33 7.15 -1.19 10.94
C LYS A 33 6.18 -2.09 10.20
N GLY A 34 4.96 -1.59 10.00
CA GLY A 34 3.91 -2.29 9.30
C GLY A 34 3.53 -1.61 7.99
N LEU A 35 3.27 -2.39 6.96
CA LEU A 35 2.59 -1.96 5.76
C LEU A 35 1.32 -2.78 5.58
N PHE A 36 0.18 -2.11 5.54
CA PHE A 36 -1.09 -2.76 5.24
C PHE A 36 -1.54 -2.34 3.84
N VAL A 37 -1.83 -3.31 2.99
CA VAL A 37 -2.29 -3.10 1.61
C VAL A 37 -3.70 -3.66 1.47
N SER A 38 -4.65 -2.85 1.01
CA SER A 38 -6.06 -3.26 0.85
C SER A 38 -6.68 -2.64 -0.39
N THR A 39 -7.03 -3.46 -1.39
CA THR A 39 -7.63 -2.97 -2.65
C THR A 39 -9.07 -2.50 -2.49
N GLY A 40 -9.80 -3.02 -1.51
CA GLY A 40 -11.13 -2.54 -1.12
C GLY A 40 -11.11 -1.26 -0.28
N GLY A 41 -9.91 -0.72 0.02
CA GLY A 41 -9.72 0.45 0.86
C GLY A 41 -9.95 0.19 2.35
N TYR A 42 -10.19 1.26 3.10
CA TYR A 42 -10.29 1.27 4.57
C TYR A 42 -11.52 2.04 5.04
N THR A 43 -12.14 1.60 6.14
CA THR A 43 -13.19 2.37 6.80
C THR A 43 -12.60 3.61 7.50
N GLY A 44 -13.43 4.62 7.79
CA GLY A 44 -13.01 5.79 8.57
C GLY A 44 -12.37 5.40 9.93
N PRO A 45 -13.06 4.58 10.75
CA PRO A 45 -12.49 4.08 12.01
C PRO A 45 -11.18 3.31 11.85
N ALA A 46 -10.97 2.62 10.71
CA ALA A 46 -9.73 1.91 10.43
C ALA A 46 -8.56 2.90 10.22
N LYS A 47 -8.80 3.99 9.48
CA LYS A 47 -7.80 5.06 9.31
C LYS A 47 -7.47 5.76 10.63
N GLU A 48 -8.46 5.98 11.50
CA GLU A 48 -8.24 6.54 12.83
C GLU A 48 -7.42 5.63 13.76
N GLU A 49 -7.58 4.30 13.65
CA GLU A 49 -6.77 3.33 14.41
C GLU A 49 -5.28 3.50 14.13
N VAL A 50 -4.89 3.61 12.85
CA VAL A 50 -3.48 3.75 12.46
C VAL A 50 -2.86 5.05 12.96
N LYS A 51 -3.62 6.16 12.98
CA LYS A 51 -3.14 7.44 13.52
C LYS A 51 -2.70 7.32 14.99
N ARG A 52 -3.30 6.40 15.75
CA ARG A 52 -2.96 6.14 17.17
C ARG A 52 -1.67 5.34 17.36
N THR A 53 -1.14 4.71 16.30
CA THR A 53 0.03 3.82 16.37
C THR A 53 1.38 4.52 16.26
N ASP A 54 1.43 5.84 16.48
CA ASP A 54 2.63 6.67 16.28
C ASP A 54 3.29 6.45 14.89
N ARG A 55 2.44 6.34 13.86
CA ARG A 55 2.84 6.13 12.47
C ARG A 55 3.72 4.88 12.25
N ARG A 56 3.57 3.85 13.10
CA ARG A 56 4.24 2.55 12.91
C ARG A 56 3.68 1.77 11.72
N VAL A 57 2.45 2.08 11.30
CA VAL A 57 1.79 1.43 10.16
C VAL A 57 1.52 2.43 9.05
N THR A 58 1.89 2.08 7.82
CA THR A 58 1.48 2.78 6.60
C THR A 58 0.34 2.01 5.93
N LEU A 59 -0.67 2.74 5.47
CA LEU A 59 -1.78 2.18 4.69
C LEU A 59 -1.55 2.46 3.21
N ILE A 60 -1.65 1.44 2.37
CA ILE A 60 -1.75 1.56 0.92
C ILE A 60 -3.12 1.03 0.51
N ASP A 61 -3.92 1.87 -0.13
CA ASP A 61 -5.12 1.46 -0.84
C ASP A 61 -4.83 1.29 -2.34
N ARG A 62 -5.86 0.94 -3.12
CA ARG A 62 -5.71 0.68 -4.54
C ARG A 62 -5.13 1.88 -5.30
N ASP A 63 -5.62 3.09 -5.02
CA ASP A 63 -5.21 4.28 -5.77
C ASP A 63 -3.74 4.61 -5.47
N ARG A 64 -3.34 4.54 -4.19
CA ARG A 64 -1.93 4.72 -3.81
C ARG A 64 -1.04 3.60 -4.35
N PHE A 65 -1.53 2.36 -4.42
CA PHE A 65 -0.79 1.25 -5.00
C PHE A 65 -0.52 1.48 -6.49
N ILE A 66 -1.54 1.89 -7.25
CA ILE A 66 -1.40 2.20 -8.68
C ILE A 66 -0.41 3.35 -8.88
N GLU A 67 -0.50 4.41 -8.08
CA GLU A 67 0.44 5.53 -8.14
C GLU A 67 1.89 5.07 -7.93
N LEU A 68 2.15 4.26 -6.90
CA LEU A 68 3.48 3.71 -6.62
C LEU A 68 3.97 2.79 -7.73
N LEU A 69 3.09 1.92 -8.23
CA LEU A 69 3.38 1.02 -9.32
C LEU A 69 3.82 1.79 -10.57
N LEU A 70 3.07 2.84 -10.95
CA LEU A 70 3.40 3.67 -12.11
C LEU A 70 4.68 4.48 -11.89
N THR A 71 4.86 5.04 -10.70
CA THR A 71 6.04 5.86 -10.35
C THR A 71 7.33 5.06 -10.47
N HIS A 72 7.31 3.78 -10.07
CA HIS A 72 8.49 2.92 -10.07
C HIS A 72 8.46 1.87 -11.18
N TYR A 73 7.55 1.97 -12.15
CA TYR A 73 7.28 0.90 -13.12
C TYR A 73 8.53 0.48 -13.89
N GLU A 74 9.38 1.44 -14.25
CA GLU A 74 10.63 1.20 -15.00
C GLU A 74 11.76 0.61 -14.13
N GLU A 75 11.67 0.74 -12.81
CA GLU A 75 12.68 0.30 -11.84
C GLU A 75 12.37 -1.09 -11.25
N ILE A 76 11.13 -1.58 -11.40
CA ILE A 76 10.67 -2.86 -10.88
C ILE A 76 11.27 -4.02 -11.70
N GLU A 77 11.53 -5.15 -11.04
CA GLU A 77 12.11 -6.33 -11.67
C GLU A 77 11.24 -6.85 -12.85
N PRO A 78 11.88 -7.36 -13.93
CA PRO A 78 11.17 -7.84 -15.12
C PRO A 78 10.07 -8.87 -14.84
N GLU A 79 10.21 -9.68 -13.80
CA GLU A 79 9.20 -10.65 -13.38
C GLU A 79 7.84 -9.97 -13.11
N TYR A 80 7.83 -8.82 -12.45
CA TYR A 80 6.59 -8.11 -12.10
C TYR A 80 6.07 -7.24 -13.23
N THR A 81 6.94 -6.63 -14.05
CA THR A 81 6.49 -5.88 -15.24
C THR A 81 5.86 -6.79 -16.29
N ASN A 82 6.28 -8.06 -16.37
CA ASN A 82 5.65 -9.07 -17.21
C ASN A 82 4.21 -9.44 -16.78
N LEU A 83 3.87 -9.28 -15.49
CA LEU A 83 2.50 -9.54 -14.99
C LEU A 83 1.52 -8.44 -15.43
N ILE A 84 2.01 -7.21 -15.57
CA ILE A 84 1.21 -6.04 -15.95
C ILE A 84 2.00 -5.25 -16.98
N PRO A 85 2.01 -5.64 -18.28
CA PRO A 85 2.84 -5.02 -19.30
C PRO A 85 2.27 -3.65 -19.70
N LEU A 86 2.88 -2.57 -19.19
CA LEU A 86 2.54 -1.19 -19.50
C LEU A 86 3.57 -0.62 -20.49
N LYS A 87 3.12 0.36 -21.27
CA LYS A 87 3.98 1.13 -22.18
C LYS A 87 3.75 2.61 -21.93
N GLN A 88 4.82 3.37 -21.80
CA GLN A 88 4.74 4.82 -21.77
C GLN A 88 4.43 5.32 -23.19
N VAL A 89 3.41 6.18 -23.31
CA VAL A 89 3.04 6.83 -24.56
C VAL A 89 3.17 8.34 -24.38
N TYR A 90 3.78 9.00 -25.36
CA TYR A 90 3.83 10.45 -25.42
C TYR A 90 2.55 10.95 -26.10
N VAL A 91 1.78 11.78 -25.40
CA VAL A 91 0.58 12.42 -25.95
C VAL A 91 0.91 13.90 -26.17
N PRO A 92 0.71 14.45 -27.38
CA PRO A 92 0.85 15.88 -27.61
C PRO A 92 -0.08 16.67 -26.67
N THR A 93 0.47 17.62 -25.92
CA THR A 93 -0.31 18.57 -25.12
C THR A 93 -0.60 19.81 -25.96
N GLU A 94 -1.80 20.37 -25.86
CA GLU A 94 -2.19 21.58 -26.59
C GLU A 94 -1.62 22.89 -25.99
N GLU A 95 -0.71 22.81 -25.00
CA GLU A 95 -0.13 24.02 -24.39
C GLU A 95 1.20 24.44 -25.07
N PRO A 96 1.34 25.72 -25.46
CA PRO A 96 2.54 26.28 -26.09
C PRO A 96 3.73 26.46 -25.14
#